data_AF-A0A5P3ABG1-F1
#
_entry.id   AF-A0A5P3ABG1-F1
#
_cell.length_a   1.000
_cell.length_b   1.000
_cell.length_c   1.000
_cell.angle_alpha   90.00
_cell.angle_beta   90.00
_cell.angle_gamma   90.00
#
_symmetry.space_group_name_H-M   'P 1'
#
loop_
_entity.id
_entity.type
_entity.pdbx_description
1 polymer ?
#
loop_
_entity_poly.entity_id
_entity_poly.type
_entity_poly.pdbx_seq_one_letter_code
_entity_poly.pdbx_strand_id
1 'polypeptide(L)' 'MTARIHFTWPDGTEDSIVLTGTVEEIREQAQHEVSSRNATNPWSEVLSE' A
#
# COMPACT_ATOMS: atom_id res chain seq x y z
N MET A 1 -5.02 5.09 12.61
CA MET A 1 -5.00 3.67 12.19
C MET A 1 -3.73 3.45 11.39
N THR A 2 -3.11 2.28 11.55
CA THR A 2 -1.91 1.94 10.80
C THR A 2 -2.25 0.78 9.87
N ALA A 3 -1.86 0.89 8.60
CA ALA A 3 -2.02 -0.18 7.63
C ALA A 3 -0.72 -0.35 6.84
N ARG A 4 -0.37 -1.59 6.53
CA ARG A 4 0.73 -1.91 5.64
C ARG A 4 0.16 -2.37 4.31
N ILE A 5 0.57 -1.69 3.25
CA ILE A 5 0.16 -1.96 1.87
C ILE A 5 1.28 -2.72 1.20
N HIS A 6 0.99 -3.93 0.74
CA HIS A 6 1.88 -4.77 -0.04
C HIS A 6 1.57 -4.62 -1.52
N PHE A 7 2.60 -4.69 -2.35
CA PHE A 7 2.49 -4.62 -3.79
C PHE A 7 3.68 -5.31 -4.46
N THR A 8 3.49 -5.71 -5.71
CA THR A 8 4.54 -6.31 -6.54
C THR A 8 4.97 -5.34 -7.62
N TRP A 9 6.25 -4.99 -7.64
CA TRP A 9 6.87 -4.17 -8.66
C TRP A 9 6.84 -4.85 -10.04
N PRO A 10 6.97 -4.08 -11.15
CA PRO A 10 7.00 -4.65 -12.51
C PRO A 10 8.13 -5.67 -12.76
N ASP A 11 9.23 -5.59 -12.01
CA ASP A 11 10.35 -6.53 -12.06
C ASP A 11 10.08 -7.84 -11.28
N GLY A 12 8.90 -7.95 -10.65
CA GLY A 12 8.50 -9.08 -9.82
C GLY A 12 8.93 -8.97 -8.35
N THR A 13 9.60 -7.88 -7.96
CA THR A 13 10.00 -7.65 -6.58
C THR A 13 8.78 -7.37 -5.71
N GLU A 14 8.64 -8.07 -4.59
CA GLU A 14 7.61 -7.79 -3.58
C GLU A 14 8.09 -6.71 -2.62
N ASP A 15 7.23 -5.72 -2.34
CA ASP A 15 7.55 -4.59 -1.47
C ASP A 15 6.31 -4.15 -0.69
N SER A 16 6.52 -3.33 0.33
CA SER A 16 5.46 -2.89 1.19
C SER A 16 5.74 -1.52 1.81
N ILE A 17 4.69 -0.72 1.96
CA ILE A 17 4.75 0.58 2.64
C ILE A 17 3.83 0.57 3.86
N VAL A 18 4.23 1.24 4.93
CA VAL A 18 3.40 1.44 6.12
C VAL A 18 2.82 2.85 6.06
N LEU A 19 1.50 2.94 6.17
CA LEU A 19 0.74 4.18 6.16
C LEU A 19 -0.01 4.34 7.47
N THR A 20 0.02 5.56 8.00
CA THR A 20 -0.67 5.94 9.24
C THR A 20 -1.64 7.06 8.93
N GLY A 21 -2.91 6.88 9.26
CA GLY A 21 -3.95 7.89 9.02
C GLY A 21 -5.36 7.37 9.29
N THR A 22 -6.33 8.05 8.70
CA THR A 22 -7.69 7.56 8.52
C THR A 22 -7.75 6.54 7.38
N VAL A 23 -8.83 5.76 7.32
CA VAL A 23 -9.04 4.77 6.24
C VAL A 23 -9.05 5.43 4.85
N GLU A 24 -9.62 6.63 4.75
CA GLU A 24 -9.70 7.39 3.49
C GLU A 24 -8.30 7.83 3.02
N GLU A 25 -7.50 8.44 3.91
CA GLU A 25 -6.13 8.85 3.60
C GLU A 25 -5.25 7.66 3.19
N ILE A 26 -5.36 6.53 3.90
CA ILE A 26 -4.62 5.30 3.60
C ILE A 26 -5.01 4.79 2.20
N ARG A 27 -6.29 4.82 1.86
CA ARG A 27 -6.78 4.37 0.55
C ARG A 27 -6.27 5.26 -0.58
N GLU A 28 -6.35 6.58 -0.43
CA GLU A 28 -5.87 7.53 -1.43
C GLU A 28 -4.37 7.39 -1.66
N GLN A 29 -3.60 7.32 -0.58
CA GLN A 29 -2.15 7.16 -0.65
C GLN A 29 -1.75 5.80 -1.24
N ALA A 30 -2.43 4.71 -0.87
CA ALA A 30 -2.18 3.40 -1.46
C ALA A 30 -2.43 3.39 -2.97
N GLN A 31 -3.55 3.99 -3.40
CA GLN A 31 -3.90 4.06 -4.82
C GLN A 31 -2.92 4.94 -5.61
N HIS A 32 -2.44 6.03 -5.01
CA HIS A 32 -1.40 6.88 -5.57
C HIS A 32 -0.08 6.11 -5.75
N GLU A 33 0.39 5.42 -4.71
CA GLU A 33 1.65 4.68 -4.74
C GLU A 33 1.61 3.55 -5.77
N VAL A 34 0.54 2.75 -5.80
CA VAL A 34 0.37 1.67 -6.78
C VAL A 34 0.36 2.21 -8.21
N SER A 35 -0.37 3.30 -8.46
CA SER A 35 -0.48 3.90 -9.79
C SER A 35 0.82 4.56 -10.24
N SER A 36 1.47 5.32 -9.36
CA SER A 36 2.73 6.01 -9.66
C SER A 36 3.87 5.04 -9.94
N ARG A 37 3.84 3.85 -9.34
CA ARG A 37 4.89 2.82 -9.42
C ARG A 37 4.58 1.74 -10.46
N ASN A 38 3.42 1.81 -11.11
CA ASN A 38 2.89 0.74 -11.96
C ASN A 38 2.94 -0.64 -11.27
N ALA A 39 2.73 -0.63 -9.94
CA ALA A 39 2.78 -1.84 -9.12
C ALA A 39 1.51 -2.65 -9.31
N THR A 40 1.60 -3.95 -9.07
CA THR A 40 0.52 -4.91 -9.30
C THR A 40 0.20 -5.69 -8.04
N ASN A 41 -0.97 -6.33 -8.02
CA ASN A 41 -1.43 -7.18 -6.94
C ASN A 41 -1.44 -6.52 -5.53
N PRO A 42 -2.00 -5.29 -5.38
CA PRO A 42 -1.96 -4.62 -4.10
C PRO A 42 -2.92 -5.27 -3.08
N TRP A 43 -2.43 -5.46 -1.86
CA TRP A 43 -3.27 -5.89 -0.72
C TRP A 43 -2.81 -5.20 0.56
N SER A 44 -3.70 -5.06 1.54
CA SER A 44 -3.42 -4.32 2.78
C SER A 44 -3.63 -5.20 4.01
N GLU A 45 -2.71 -5.11 4.97
CA GLU A 45 -2.91 -5.60 6.33
C GLU A 45 -3.10 -4.42 7.29
N VAL A 46 -4.10 -4.51 8.16
CA VAL A 46 -4.28 -3.53 9.25
C VAL A 46 -3.33 -3.91 10.37
N LEU A 47 -2.42 -3.00 10.69
CA LEU A 47 -1.56 -3.14 11.86
C LEU A 47 -2.34 -2.58 13.05
N SER A 48 -3.11 -3.45 13.70
CA SER A 48 -3.72 -3.15 14.99
C SER A 48 -2.60 -2.88 16.00
N GLU A 49 -2.63 -1.71 16.65
CA GLU A 49 -1.81 -1.42 17.84
C GLU A 49 -2.27 -2.27 19.03
#